data_AF-A0A2P5NNI6-F1
#
_entry.id   AF-A0A2P5NNI6-F1
#
_cell.length_a   1.000
_cell.length_b   1.000
_cell.length_c   1.000
_cell.angle_alpha   90.00
_cell.angle_beta   90.00
_cell.angle_gamma   90.00
#
_symmetry.space_group_name_H-M   'P 1'
#
loop_
_entity.id
_entity.type
_entity.pdbx_description
1 polymer ?
#
loop_
_entity_poly.entity_id
_entity_poly.type
_entity_poly.pdbx_seq_one_letter_code
_entity_poly.pdbx_strand_id
1 'polypeptide(L)' 'MNKIVRQHYPAAKLPEELRIGIDPNAEVTITVETEEQPERIMSLEEMFALRRDVYASPEEVNAQIDAIRDEWGAP' A
#
# COMPACT_ATOMS: atom_id res chain seq x y z
N MET A 1 5.70 2.58 7.72
CA MET A 1 6.96 2.39 8.48
C MET A 1 6.70 2.21 9.99
N ASN A 2 6.49 0.98 10.48
CA ASN A 2 6.31 0.71 11.92
C ASN A 2 7.53 0.00 12.49
N LYS A 3 8.18 0.58 13.50
CA LYS A 3 9.38 0.04 14.18
C LYS A 3 9.13 -0.09 15.67
N ILE A 4 9.35 -1.29 16.20
CA ILE A 4 9.23 -1.57 17.64
C ILE A 4 10.61 -1.97 18.17
N VAL A 5 11.11 -1.20 19.14
CA VAL A 5 12.38 -1.48 19.82
C VAL A 5 12.10 -1.85 21.27
N ARG A 6 12.50 -3.06 21.66
CA ARG A 6 12.39 -3.56 23.03
C ARG A 6 13.79 -3.78 23.60
N GLN A 7 14.16 -2.93 24.56
CA GLN A 7 15.41 -3.05 25.30
C GLN A 7 15.22 -3.98 26.52
N HIS A 8 16.32 -4.55 27.00
CA HIS A 8 16.34 -5.42 28.18
C HIS A 8 15.36 -6.61 28.10
N TYR A 9 15.24 -7.20 26.90
CA TYR A 9 14.41 -8.39 26.73
C TYR A 9 15.18 -9.63 27.17
N PRO A 10 14.62 -10.50 28.02
CA PRO A 10 15.33 -11.69 28.49
C PRO A 10 15.57 -12.68 27.34
N ALA A 11 16.81 -13.11 27.16
CA ALA A 11 17.21 -14.07 26.12
C ALA A 11 16.45 -15.41 26.22
N ALA A 12 16.06 -15.81 27.44
CA ALA A 12 15.20 -16.97 27.69
C ALA A 12 13.82 -16.91 27.00
N LYS A 13 13.34 -15.72 26.58
CA LYS A 13 12.07 -15.56 25.86
C LYS A 13 12.25 -15.39 24.34
N LEU A 14 13.47 -15.48 23.82
CA LEU A 14 13.71 -15.53 22.37
C LEU A 14 13.33 -16.91 21.81
N PRO A 15 12.91 -17.01 20.53
CA PRO A 15 12.84 -18.28 19.82
C PRO A 15 14.19 -19.01 19.82
N GLU A 16 14.20 -20.34 19.81
CA GLU A 16 15.43 -21.15 19.88
C GLU A 16 16.41 -20.82 18.74
N GLU A 17 15.89 -20.56 17.54
CA GLU A 17 16.68 -20.21 16.35
C GLU A 17 17.50 -18.92 16.53
N LEU A 18 16.96 -17.96 17.29
CA LEU A 18 17.63 -16.68 17.59
C LEU A 18 18.41 -16.71 18.90
N ARG A 19 18.32 -17.80 19.67
CA ARG A 19 19.03 -17.98 20.95
C ARG A 19 20.41 -18.62 20.77
N ILE A 20 20.73 -19.10 19.57
CA ILE A 20 22.00 -19.78 19.29
C ILE A 20 23.17 -18.84 19.58
N GLY A 21 24.03 -19.22 20.54
CA GLY A 21 25.21 -18.44 20.92
C GLY A 21 24.97 -17.30 21.92
N ILE A 22 23.76 -17.17 22.47
CA ILE A 22 23.42 -16.15 23.48
C ILE A 22 23.19 -16.82 24.83
N ASP A 23 23.76 -16.27 25.91
CA ASP A 23 23.52 -16.76 27.26
C ASP A 23 22.01 -16.59 27.62
N PRO A 24 21.33 -17.64 28.11
CA PRO A 24 19.90 -17.57 28.43
C PRO A 24 19.54 -16.56 29.54
N ASN A 25 20.51 -16.14 30.36
CA ASN A 25 20.33 -15.11 31.40
C ASN A 25 20.71 -13.70 30.91
N ALA A 26 21.18 -13.54 29.67
CA ALA A 26 21.52 -12.24 29.14
C ALA A 26 20.27 -11.41 28.81
N GLU A 27 20.44 -10.09 28.90
CA GLU A 27 19.48 -9.13 28.39
C GLU A 27 19.85 -8.75 26.95
N VAL A 28 18.89 -8.87 26.04
CA VAL A 28 19.07 -8.55 24.61
C VAL A 28 18.19 -7.38 24.20
N THR A 29 18.56 -6.72 23.10
CA THR A 29 17.71 -5.72 22.46
C THR A 29 17.06 -6.32 21.22
N ILE A 30 15.73 -6.34 21.18
CA ILE A 30 14.97 -6.81 20.02
C ILE A 30 14.50 -5.61 19.21
N THR A 31 14.78 -5.65 17.92
CA THR A 31 14.24 -4.71 16.94
C THR A 31 13.34 -5.48 15.99
N VAL A 32 12.05 -5.15 15.97
CA VAL A 32 11.08 -5.72 15.03
C VAL A 32 10.74 -4.65 13.99
N GLU A 33 11.01 -4.95 12.73
CA GLU A 33 10.72 -4.11 11.57
C GLU A 33 9.76 -4.88 10.67
N THR A 34 8.57 -4.33 10.44
CA THR A 34 7.62 -4.89 9.49
C THR A 34 7.89 -4.27 8.12
N GLU A 35 8.17 -5.10 7.13
CA GLU A 35 8.14 -4.66 5.74
C GLU A 35 6.72 -4.17 5.40
N GLU A 36 6.62 -2.97 4.84
CA GLU A 36 5.34 -2.52 4.29
C GLU A 36 5.06 -3.45 3.11
N GLN A 37 3.98 -4.23 3.21
CA GLN A 37 3.44 -4.90 2.04
C GLN A 37 3.24 -3.80 0.99
N PRO A 38 3.70 -4.01 -0.27
CA PRO A 38 3.49 -3.02 -1.31
C PRO A 38 2.02 -2.65 -1.28
N GLU A 39 1.72 -1.36 -1.13
CA GLU A 39 0.36 -0.85 -1.17
C GLU A 39 -0.32 -1.52 -2.36
N ARG A 40 -1.47 -2.16 -2.13
CA ARG A 40 -2.13 -2.99 -3.12
C ARG A 40 -2.33 -2.14 -4.38
N ILE A 41 -1.48 -2.35 -5.37
CA ILE A 41 -1.51 -1.59 -6.62
C ILE A 41 -2.82 -2.01 -7.28
N MET A 42 -3.81 -1.12 -7.29
CA MET A 42 -5.07 -1.40 -7.95
C MET A 42 -4.78 -1.73 -9.41
N SER A 43 -5.37 -2.82 -9.90
CA SER A 43 -5.29 -3.13 -11.31
C SER A 43 -5.97 -2.03 -12.13
N LEU A 44 -5.54 -1.86 -13.39
CA LEU A 44 -6.24 -0.94 -14.31
C LEU A 44 -7.73 -1.29 -14.40
N GLU A 45 -8.08 -2.58 -14.36
CA GLU A 45 -9.46 -3.05 -14.36
C GLU A 45 -10.23 -2.58 -13.13
N GLU A 46 -9.66 -2.70 -11.92
CA GLU A 46 -10.26 -2.16 -10.69
C GLU A 46 -10.44 -0.65 -10.75
N MET A 47 -9.47 0.07 -11.31
CA MET A 47 -9.51 1.52 -11.46
C MET A 47 -10.60 1.98 -12.45
N PHE A 48 -10.81 1.23 -13.54
CA PHE A 48 -11.92 1.49 -14.48
C PHE A 48 -13.28 1.06 -13.94
N ALA A 49 -13.34 0.00 -13.14
CA ALA A 49 -14.59 -0.44 -12.50
C ALA A 49 -15.13 0.59 -11.49
N LEU A 50 -14.24 1.36 -10.86
CA LEU A 50 -14.62 2.49 -9.99
C LEU A 50 -15.17 3.70 -10.76
N ARG A 51 -14.98 3.76 -12.07
CA ARG A 51 -15.29 4.93 -12.91
C ARG A 51 -16.43 4.66 -13.90
N ARG A 52 -17.30 3.69 -13.60
CA ARG A 52 -18.20 3.05 -14.58
C ARG A 52 -19.38 3.91 -15.06
N ASP A 53 -19.49 5.14 -14.57
CA ASP A 53 -20.72 5.94 -14.65
C ASP A 53 -20.50 7.41 -15.02
N VAL A 54 -19.40 7.74 -15.71
CA VAL A 54 -19.24 9.11 -16.25
C VAL A 54 -20.10 9.35 -17.50
N TYR A 55 -20.43 8.29 -18.25
CA TYR A 55 -21.31 8.37 -19.43
C TYR A 55 -22.26 7.19 -19.44
N ALA A 56 -23.57 7.46 -19.48
CA ALA A 56 -24.57 6.40 -19.54
C ALA A 56 -24.71 5.81 -20.96
N SER A 57 -24.23 6.51 -21.99
CA SER A 57 -24.34 6.09 -23.39
C SER A 57 -23.20 6.60 -24.30
N PRO A 58 -22.95 5.92 -25.44
CA PRO A 58 -22.03 6.42 -26.48
C PRO A 58 -22.41 7.78 -27.05
N GLU A 59 -23.70 8.12 -27.06
CA GLU A 59 -24.19 9.41 -27.55
C GLU A 59 -23.76 10.56 -26.63
N GLU A 60 -23.80 10.35 -25.31
CA GLU A 60 -23.30 11.32 -24.33
C GLU A 60 -21.78 11.53 -24.41
N VAL A 61 -21.04 10.46 -24.71
CA VAL A 61 -19.59 10.57 -24.96
C VAL A 61 -19.33 11.48 -26.15
N ASN A 62 -20.04 11.26 -27.27
CA ASN A 62 -19.90 12.08 -28.47
C ASN A 62 -20.30 13.53 -28.20
N ALA A 63 -21.43 13.75 -27.51
CA ALA A 63 -21.88 15.08 -27.14
C ALA A 63 -20.85 15.84 -26.27
N GLN A 64 -20.19 15.16 -25.32
CA GLN A 64 -19.12 15.78 -24.55
C GLN A 64 -17.87 16.09 -25.39
N ILE A 65 -17.47 15.19 -26.29
CA ILE A 65 -16.34 15.44 -27.20
C ILE A 65 -16.64 16.63 -28.11
N ASP A 66 -17.84 16.72 -28.66
CA ASP A 66 -18.27 17.85 -29.50
C ASP A 66 -18.29 19.16 -28.69
N ALA A 67 -18.80 19.15 -27.45
CA ALA A 67 -18.78 20.32 -26.57
C ALA A 67 -17.36 20.81 -26.26
N ILE A 68 -16.42 19.90 -25.99
CA ILE A 68 -15.00 20.25 -25.80
C ILE A 68 -14.41 20.81 -27.09
N ARG A 69 -14.71 20.19 -28.25
CA ARG A 69 -14.21 20.69 -29.54
C ARG A 69 -14.73 22.10 -29.83
N ASP A 70 -15.99 22.37 -29.53
CA ASP A 70 -16.60 23.68 -29.74
C ASP A 70 -16.03 24.74 -28.78
N GLU A 71 -15.74 24.37 -27.53
CA GLU A 71 -15.03 25.24 -26.57
C GLU A 71 -13.63 25.63 -27.08
N TRP A 72 -12.91 24.68 -27.67
CA TRP A 72 -11.55 24.89 -28.18
C TRP A 72 -11.51 25.48 -29.59
N GLY A 73 -12.63 25.41 -30.33
CA GLY A 73 -12.80 25.91 -31.69
C GLY A 73 -13.46 27.29 -31.79
N ALA A 74 -13.87 27.88 -30.66
CA ALA A 74 -14.35 29.25 -30.60
C ALA A 74 -13.17 30.23 -30.84
N PRO A 75 -13.34 31.27 -31.69
CA PRO A 75 -12.29 32.25 -31.98
C PRO A 75 -11.89 33.11 -30.78
#